data_AF-A0A258KK60-F1
#
_entry.id   AF-A0A258KK60-F1
#
_cell.length_a   1.000
_cell.length_b   1.000
_cell.length_c   1.000
_cell.angle_alpha   90.00
_cell.angle_beta   90.00
_cell.angle_gamma   90.00
#
_symmetry.space_group_name_H-M   'P 1'
#
loop_
_entity.id
_entity.type
_entity.pdbx_description
1 polymer ?
#
loop_
_entity_poly.entity_id
_entity_poly.type
_entity_poly.pdbx_seq_one_letter_code
_entity_poly.pdbx_strand_id
1 'polypeptide(L)'
;MTRMPALFVGHGSPMNAIEDNAWSRAWAAIGRDLPRPRAIAMVSAHWETRGATAVSAAPHPETIHDFGGFPQTLFDVRYPAPGHPALAARIGEQLSPDPVVQHPSRGLDHGAWGVLKPMYPDADIPVVQISLDRDRSSRWHYEAGRRLSALRDEGVLMMGSGDIVHNLRAADF
;
A
#
# COMPACT_ATOMS: atom_id res chain seq x y z
N MET A 1 -7.92 22.72 0.09
CA MET A 1 -7.32 21.57 -0.61
C MET A 1 -8.45 20.72 -1.17
N THR A 2 -8.30 20.18 -2.38
CA THR A 2 -9.26 19.22 -2.93
C THR A 2 -9.10 17.88 -2.20
N ARG A 3 -10.22 17.26 -1.79
CA ARG A 3 -10.23 15.95 -1.15
C ARG A 3 -9.52 14.91 -2.02
N MET A 4 -8.55 14.18 -1.47
CA MET A 4 -7.85 13.12 -2.21
C MET A 4 -8.81 12.02 -2.65
N PRO A 5 -8.58 11.35 -3.79
CA PRO A 5 -9.33 10.14 -4.14
C PRO A 5 -8.96 8.96 -3.24
N ALA A 6 -9.66 7.85 -3.42
CA ALA A 6 -9.24 6.54 -2.94
C ALA A 6 -9.08 5.61 -4.16
N LEU A 7 -8.07 4.76 -4.16
CA LEU A 7 -7.75 3.88 -5.28
C LEU A 7 -7.70 2.43 -4.81
N PHE A 8 -8.17 1.52 -5.66
CA PHE A 8 -7.82 0.11 -5.59
C PHE A 8 -7.14 -0.27 -6.90
N VAL A 9 -6.01 -0.96 -6.82
CA VAL A 9 -5.21 -1.38 -7.97
C VAL A 9 -4.90 -2.87 -7.91
N GLY A 10 -5.07 -3.54 -9.06
CA GLY A 10 -4.48 -4.86 -9.30
C GLY A 10 -2.95 -4.74 -9.30
N HIS A 11 -2.20 -5.38 -8.39
CA HIS A 11 -0.73 -5.40 -8.53
C HIS A 11 -0.24 -6.48 -9.50
N GLY A 12 -0.98 -7.60 -9.60
CA GLY A 12 -0.62 -8.71 -10.46
C GLY A 12 0.79 -9.26 -10.22
N SER A 13 1.48 -9.60 -11.31
CA SER A 13 2.84 -10.14 -11.26
C SER A 13 3.84 -9.09 -10.74
N PRO A 14 4.79 -9.46 -9.86
CA PRO A 14 5.91 -8.61 -9.46
C PRO A 14 6.71 -8.02 -10.65
N MET A 15 6.72 -8.70 -11.80
CA MET A 15 7.37 -8.22 -13.02
C MET A 15 6.82 -6.88 -13.52
N ASN A 16 5.56 -6.56 -13.22
CA ASN A 16 4.96 -5.26 -13.55
C ASN A 16 5.75 -4.07 -12.99
N ALA A 17 6.55 -4.27 -11.94
CA ALA A 17 7.37 -3.20 -11.36
C ALA A 17 8.64 -2.86 -12.16
N ILE A 18 9.05 -3.73 -13.10
CA ILE A 18 10.28 -3.58 -13.90
C ILE A 18 10.03 -3.65 -15.41
N GLU A 19 8.87 -4.16 -15.84
CA GLU A 19 8.48 -4.21 -17.24
C GLU A 19 7.74 -2.94 -17.68
N ASP A 20 7.98 -2.53 -18.92
CA ASP A 20 7.15 -1.53 -19.60
C ASP A 20 5.94 -2.21 -20.25
N ASN A 21 4.82 -2.25 -19.53
CA ASN A 21 3.60 -2.92 -19.97
C ASN A 21 2.36 -2.05 -19.74
N ALA A 22 1.18 -2.55 -20.11
CA ALA A 22 -0.05 -1.77 -20.00
C ALA A 22 -0.36 -1.34 -18.56
N TRP A 23 -0.01 -2.17 -17.57
CA TRP A 23 -0.27 -1.93 -16.16
C TRP A 23 0.67 -0.86 -15.59
N SER A 24 1.97 -1.00 -15.80
CA SER A 24 2.95 -0.02 -15.31
C SER A 24 2.76 1.35 -15.94
N ARG A 25 2.41 1.41 -17.24
CA ARG A 25 2.04 2.67 -17.90
C ARG A 25 0.75 3.28 -17.35
N ALA A 26 -0.26 2.46 -17.04
CA ALA A 26 -1.51 2.93 -16.45
C ALA A 26 -1.30 3.51 -15.04
N TRP A 27 -0.52 2.83 -14.19
CA TRP A 27 -0.20 3.35 -12.85
C TRP A 27 0.59 4.66 -12.92
N ALA A 28 1.55 4.77 -13.85
CA ALA A 28 2.28 6.01 -14.09
C ALA A 28 1.36 7.14 -14.58
N ALA A 29 0.39 6.86 -15.45
CA ALA A 29 -0.60 7.84 -15.89
C ALA A 29 -1.47 8.34 -14.73
N ILE A 30 -1.98 7.42 -13.91
CA ILE A 30 -2.74 7.77 -12.69
C ILE A 30 -1.90 8.66 -11.79
N GLY A 31 -0.63 8.33 -11.53
CA GLY A 31 0.25 9.15 -10.69
C GLY A 31 0.44 10.58 -11.21
N ARG A 32 0.48 10.78 -12.54
CA ARG A 32 0.57 12.10 -13.17
C ARG A 32 -0.74 12.88 -13.10
N ASP A 33 -1.87 12.21 -13.23
CA ASP A 33 -3.19 12.86 -13.33
C ASP A 33 -3.78 13.22 -11.95
N LEU A 34 -3.29 12.59 -10.88
CA LEU A 34 -3.75 12.85 -9.52
C LEU A 34 -3.10 14.08 -8.89
N PRO A 35 -3.81 14.81 -8.01
CA PRO A 35 -3.17 15.78 -7.15
C PRO A 35 -2.14 15.07 -6.28
N ARG A 36 -0.95 15.67 -6.16
CA ARG A 36 0.15 15.09 -5.39
C ARG A 36 -0.24 14.96 -3.90
N PRO A 37 -0.29 13.74 -3.33
CA PRO A 37 -0.65 13.56 -1.93
C PRO A 37 0.45 14.03 -0.97
N ARG A 38 0.04 14.37 0.26
CA ARG A 38 0.98 14.63 1.37
C ARG A 38 1.55 13.35 1.97
N ALA A 39 0.79 12.25 1.88
CA ALA A 39 1.17 10.91 2.29
C ALA A 39 0.25 9.88 1.65
N ILE A 40 0.66 8.61 1.65
CA ILE A 40 -0.11 7.47 1.15
C ILE A 40 -0.40 6.52 2.33
N ALA A 41 -1.67 6.20 2.54
CA ALA A 41 -2.09 5.12 3.43
C ALA A 41 -2.40 3.88 2.56
N MET A 42 -1.53 2.89 2.62
CA MET A 42 -1.50 1.74 1.73
C MET A 42 -2.01 0.46 2.44
N VAL A 43 -3.04 -0.17 1.91
CA VAL A 43 -3.45 -1.53 2.30
C VAL A 43 -2.93 -2.48 1.23
N SER A 44 -1.98 -3.35 1.58
CA SER A 44 -1.45 -4.36 0.65
C SER A 44 -1.96 -5.75 1.02
N ALA A 45 -2.35 -6.55 0.02
CA ALA A 45 -2.73 -7.95 0.20
C ALA A 45 -1.60 -8.82 0.78
N HIS A 46 -0.33 -8.37 0.72
CA HIS A 46 0.82 -9.11 1.23
C HIS A 46 1.11 -8.86 2.72
N TRP A 47 0.36 -7.97 3.36
CA TRP A 47 0.50 -7.76 4.80
C TRP A 47 -0.74 -8.17 5.57
N GLU A 48 -0.75 -9.43 5.99
CA GLU A 48 -1.79 -9.98 6.84
C GLU A 48 -1.31 -10.13 8.28
N THR A 49 -2.20 -9.87 9.24
CA THR A 49 -1.98 -10.07 10.69
C THR A 49 -3.10 -10.90 11.31
N ARG A 50 -2.94 -11.28 12.58
CA ARG A 50 -3.97 -11.92 13.40
C ARG A 50 -4.07 -11.22 14.75
N GLY A 51 -5.26 -11.20 15.33
CA GLY A 51 -5.57 -10.61 16.63
C GLY A 51 -5.68 -9.08 16.65
N ALA A 52 -5.04 -8.36 15.73
CA ALA A 52 -5.20 -6.93 15.55
C ALA A 52 -4.73 -6.46 14.17
N THR A 53 -5.28 -5.35 13.69
CA THR A 53 -4.72 -4.56 12.59
C THR A 53 -3.40 -3.93 13.05
N ALA A 54 -2.39 -3.93 12.18
CA ALA A 54 -1.13 -3.27 12.39
C ALA A 54 -0.91 -2.15 11.37
N VAL A 55 -0.10 -1.16 11.74
CA VAL A 55 0.23 0.00 10.91
C VAL A 55 1.74 0.21 10.95
N SER A 56 2.38 0.42 9.81
CA SER A 56 3.84 0.59 9.76
C SER A 56 4.23 1.92 10.38
N ALA A 57 5.11 1.91 11.38
CA ALA A 57 5.59 3.09 12.10
C ALA A 57 7.10 3.31 11.94
N ALA A 58 7.77 2.55 11.06
CA ALA A 58 9.16 2.78 10.71
C ALA A 58 9.31 4.12 9.98
N PRO A 59 10.22 5.04 10.38
CA PRO A 59 10.46 6.30 9.67
C PRO A 59 11.18 6.09 8.32
N HIS A 60 11.91 4.98 8.18
CA HIS A 60 12.63 4.59 6.97
C HIS A 60 12.37 3.11 6.69
N PRO A 61 11.20 2.75 6.12
CA PRO A 61 10.87 1.37 5.84
C PRO A 61 11.80 0.78 4.77
N GLU A 62 12.32 -0.43 5.01
CA GLU A 62 13.09 -1.16 4.00
C GLU A 62 12.19 -1.63 2.85
N THR A 63 12.75 -1.80 1.65
CA THR A 63 12.04 -2.46 0.54
C THR A 63 12.06 -3.99 0.76
N ILE A 64 10.89 -4.58 1.02
CA ILE A 64 10.72 -6.02 1.24
C ILE A 64 10.52 -6.73 -0.11
N HIS A 65 11.23 -7.84 -0.31
CA HIS A 65 11.07 -8.73 -1.48
C HIS A 65 10.45 -10.04 -1.00
N ASP A 66 9.13 -10.07 -0.93
CA ASP A 66 8.28 -11.16 -0.41
C ASP A 66 7.74 -12.08 -1.51
N PHE A 67 8.50 -12.24 -2.59
CA PHE A 67 8.25 -13.16 -3.70
C PHE A 67 9.48 -14.02 -3.99
N GLY A 68 9.30 -15.10 -4.76
CA GLY A 68 10.38 -16.01 -5.17
C GLY A 68 10.21 -16.49 -6.61
N GLY A 69 11.31 -16.98 -7.21
CA GLY A 69 11.30 -17.50 -8.59
C GLY A 69 11.39 -16.44 -9.70
N PHE A 70 11.74 -15.19 -9.35
CA PHE A 70 11.87 -14.08 -10.28
C PHE A 70 13.34 -13.72 -10.60
N PRO A 71 13.61 -12.94 -11.66
CA PRO A 71 14.96 -12.52 -12.01
C PRO A 71 15.63 -11.63 -10.95
N GLN A 72 16.97 -11.66 -10.87
CA GLN A 72 17.77 -10.85 -9.94
C GLN A 72 17.49 -9.35 -10.05
N THR A 73 17.24 -8.85 -11.26
CA THR A 73 16.92 -7.43 -11.51
C THR A 73 15.71 -6.94 -10.71
N LEU A 74 14.78 -7.83 -10.36
CA LEU A 74 13.64 -7.51 -9.52
C LEU A 74 14.04 -7.41 -8.03
N PHE A 75 14.96 -8.26 -7.56
CA PHE A 75 15.50 -8.23 -6.18
C PHE A 75 16.46 -7.05 -5.92
N ASP A 76 17.00 -6.47 -6.98
CA ASP A 76 17.84 -5.27 -6.93
C ASP A 76 17.02 -3.98 -6.81
N VAL A 77 15.68 -4.06 -6.95
CA VAL A 77 14.81 -2.89 -6.83
C VAL A 77 14.87 -2.34 -5.40
N ARG A 78 14.98 -1.01 -5.31
CA ARG A 78 14.81 -0.25 -4.07
C ARG A 78 13.76 0.83 -4.30
N TYR A 79 12.91 1.02 -3.31
CA TYR A 79 11.90 2.07 -3.30
C TYR A 79 11.90 2.72 -1.91
N PRO A 80 12.81 3.68 -1.66
CA PRO A 80 13.11 4.20 -0.33
C PRO A 80 12.13 5.30 0.11
N ALA A 81 10.83 5.04 -0.04
CA ALA A 81 9.81 5.99 0.40
C ALA A 81 9.90 6.23 1.92
N PRO A 82 9.85 7.49 2.39
CA PRO A 82 9.89 7.76 3.82
C PRO A 82 8.64 7.17 4.49
N GLY A 83 8.79 6.75 5.75
CA GLY A 83 7.63 6.43 6.58
C GLY A 83 6.99 7.70 7.15
N HIS A 84 5.84 7.56 7.79
CA HIS A 84 5.15 8.69 8.44
C HIS A 84 4.60 8.30 9.83
N PRO A 85 5.44 8.19 10.87
CA PRO A 85 5.02 7.73 12.20
C PRO A 85 3.83 8.48 12.80
N ALA A 86 3.74 9.80 12.57
CA ALA A 86 2.58 10.59 13.03
C ALA A 86 1.26 10.20 12.33
N LEU A 87 1.30 9.82 11.04
CA LEU A 87 0.12 9.34 10.33
C LEU A 87 -0.24 7.92 10.81
N ALA A 88 0.76 7.10 11.14
CA ALA A 88 0.52 5.79 11.73
C ALA A 88 -0.25 5.90 13.07
N ALA A 89 0.14 6.84 13.94
CA ALA A 89 -0.59 7.15 15.16
C ALA A 89 -2.01 7.65 14.87
N ARG A 90 -2.16 8.57 13.90
CA ARG A 90 -3.46 9.11 13.48
C ARG A 90 -4.42 8.03 12.94
N ILE A 91 -3.90 7.05 12.19
CA ILE A 91 -4.68 5.89 11.74
C ILE A 91 -5.18 5.08 12.93
N GLY A 92 -4.31 4.86 13.93
CA GLY A 92 -4.70 4.19 15.18
C GLY A 92 -5.83 4.92 15.91
N GLU A 93 -5.76 6.25 16.01
CA GLU A 93 -6.83 7.08 16.58
C GLU A 93 -8.16 6.92 15.83
N GLN A 94 -8.13 6.95 14.50
CA GLN A 94 -9.34 6.85 13.67
C GLN A 94 -10.02 5.47 13.74
N LEU A 95 -9.25 4.42 14.04
CA LEU A 95 -9.77 3.06 14.16
C LEU A 95 -10.21 2.70 15.60
N SER A 96 -9.95 3.57 16.57
CA SER A 96 -10.47 3.44 17.94
C SER A 96 -11.99 3.17 17.95
N PRO A 97 -12.50 2.29 18.84
CA PRO A 97 -11.81 1.60 19.93
C PRO A 97 -11.15 0.27 19.53
N ASP A 98 -11.10 -0.08 18.23
CA ASP A 98 -10.41 -1.30 17.81
C ASP A 98 -8.89 -1.16 18.05
N PRO A 99 -8.22 -2.17 18.62
CA PRO A 99 -6.79 -2.11 18.86
C PRO A 99 -6.01 -2.09 17.54
N VAL A 100 -5.05 -1.17 17.44
CA VAL A 100 -4.13 -1.05 16.32
C VAL A 100 -2.70 -1.11 16.81
N VAL A 101 -1.91 -2.03 16.26
CA VAL A 101 -0.48 -2.20 16.61
C VAL A 101 0.37 -1.31 15.72
N GLN A 102 1.17 -0.41 16.31
CA GLN A 102 2.18 0.32 15.55
C GLN A 102 3.44 -0.55 15.41
N HIS A 103 3.80 -0.92 14.18
CA HIS A 103 4.92 -1.81 13.91
C HIS A 103 6.19 -0.99 13.56
N PRO A 104 7.17 -0.87 14.48
CA PRO A 104 8.25 0.12 14.37
C PRO A 104 9.30 -0.21 13.29
N SER A 105 9.31 -1.45 12.78
CA SER A 105 10.30 -1.95 11.82
C SER A 105 9.67 -2.57 10.56
N ARG A 106 8.36 -2.35 10.31
CA ARG A 106 7.73 -2.92 9.10
C ARG A 106 8.26 -2.19 7.87
N GLY A 107 8.95 -2.92 7.00
CA GLY A 107 9.30 -2.46 5.65
C GLY A 107 8.09 -2.45 4.70
N LEU A 108 8.30 -1.94 3.50
CA LEU A 108 7.30 -1.82 2.43
C LEU A 108 7.34 -3.06 1.54
N ASP A 109 6.25 -3.81 1.45
CA ASP A 109 6.15 -5.03 0.60
C ASP A 109 5.88 -4.76 -0.88
N HIS A 110 6.07 -5.78 -1.73
CA HIS A 110 5.99 -5.62 -3.17
C HIS A 110 4.61 -5.27 -3.70
N GLY A 111 3.54 -5.70 -3.01
CA GLY A 111 2.20 -5.27 -3.36
C GLY A 111 2.06 -3.76 -3.26
N ALA A 112 2.80 -3.13 -2.35
CA ALA A 112 2.87 -1.67 -2.24
C ALA A 112 3.91 -1.06 -3.20
N TRP A 113 5.20 -1.37 -3.04
CA TRP A 113 6.24 -0.67 -3.81
C TRP A 113 6.22 -1.00 -5.30
N GLY A 114 5.74 -2.19 -5.69
CA GLY A 114 5.67 -2.60 -7.09
C GLY A 114 4.74 -1.71 -7.92
N VAL A 115 3.66 -1.22 -7.31
CA VAL A 115 2.73 -0.26 -7.94
C VAL A 115 3.21 1.17 -7.76
N LEU A 116 3.72 1.51 -6.56
CA LEU A 116 4.15 2.86 -6.26
C LEU A 116 5.38 3.28 -7.07
N LYS A 117 6.27 2.35 -7.43
CA LYS A 117 7.46 2.66 -8.22
C LYS A 117 7.14 3.24 -9.61
N PRO A 118 6.24 2.65 -10.41
CA PRO A 118 5.77 3.30 -11.64
C PRO A 118 4.92 4.56 -11.40
N MET A 119 4.13 4.60 -10.32
CA MET A 119 3.20 5.70 -10.04
C MET A 119 3.89 6.98 -9.53
N TYR A 120 4.87 6.84 -8.63
CA TYR A 120 5.61 7.92 -7.98
C TYR A 120 7.12 7.57 -7.93
N PRO A 121 7.83 7.60 -9.06
CA PRO A 121 9.18 7.04 -9.19
C PRO A 121 10.24 7.66 -8.28
N ASP A 122 10.05 8.92 -7.87
CA ASP A 122 11.00 9.64 -7.01
C ASP A 122 11.01 9.14 -5.56
N ALA A 123 10.04 8.30 -5.15
CA ALA A 123 9.91 7.75 -3.80
C ALA A 123 9.97 8.82 -2.70
N ASP A 124 9.45 10.01 -2.97
CA ASP A 124 9.56 11.19 -2.10
C ASP A 124 8.27 11.48 -1.32
N ILE A 125 7.23 10.67 -1.53
CA ILE A 125 5.95 10.74 -0.81
C ILE A 125 5.97 9.76 0.36
N PRO A 126 5.67 10.19 1.60
CA PRO A 126 5.62 9.28 2.73
C PRO A 126 4.55 8.19 2.59
N VAL A 127 4.90 6.96 2.95
CA VAL A 127 4.01 5.78 2.88
C VAL A 127 3.84 5.17 4.25
N VAL A 128 2.59 4.88 4.61
CA VAL A 128 2.23 4.09 5.79
C VAL A 128 1.39 2.92 5.33
N GLN A 129 1.84 1.70 5.62
CA GLN A 129 1.05 0.51 5.37
C GLN A 129 0.05 0.25 6.50
N ILE A 130 -1.07 -0.38 6.17
CA ILE A 130 -2.08 -0.90 7.10
C ILE A 130 -2.29 -2.38 6.76
N SER A 131 -2.16 -3.26 7.75
CA SER A 131 -2.33 -4.70 7.55
C SER A 131 -3.80 -5.11 7.45
N LEU A 132 -4.03 -6.29 6.87
CA LEU A 132 -5.32 -6.97 6.89
C LEU A 132 -5.36 -7.95 8.08
N ASP A 133 -6.17 -7.63 9.09
CA ASP A 133 -6.42 -8.54 10.20
C ASP A 133 -7.34 -9.69 9.77
N ARG A 134 -6.78 -10.90 9.67
CA ARG A 134 -7.46 -12.10 9.19
C ARG A 134 -8.56 -12.60 10.11
N ASP A 135 -8.59 -12.13 11.36
CA ASP A 135 -9.62 -12.53 12.31
C ASP A 135 -10.85 -11.59 12.24
N ARG A 136 -10.79 -10.54 11.40
CA ARG A 136 -11.90 -9.61 11.14
C ARG A 136 -12.71 -10.02 9.92
N SER A 137 -13.98 -9.59 9.90
CA SER A 137 -14.87 -9.81 8.77
C SER A 137 -14.66 -8.78 7.66
N SER A 138 -15.04 -9.12 6.43
CA SER A 138 -15.06 -8.16 5.31
C SER A 138 -15.87 -6.89 5.63
N ARG A 139 -17.00 -7.04 6.35
CA ARG A 139 -17.79 -5.91 6.84
C ARG A 139 -16.98 -5.01 7.78
N TRP A 140 -16.17 -5.58 8.67
CA TRP A 140 -15.31 -4.79 9.54
C TRP A 140 -14.28 -3.98 8.72
N HIS A 141 -13.64 -4.59 7.72
CA HIS A 141 -12.68 -3.89 6.85
C HIS A 141 -13.35 -2.75 6.06
N TYR A 142 -14.58 -2.97 5.57
CA TYR A 142 -15.36 -1.92 4.91
C TYR A 142 -15.62 -0.73 5.87
N GLU A 143 -16.08 -0.99 7.09
CA GLU A 143 -16.31 0.06 8.08
C GLU A 143 -15.01 0.74 8.56
N ALA A 144 -13.89 0.00 8.63
CA ALA A 144 -12.58 0.58 8.87
C ALA A 144 -12.20 1.57 7.75
N GLY A 145 -12.40 1.20 6.48
CA GLY A 145 -12.20 2.11 5.35
C GLY A 145 -13.07 3.37 5.42
N ARG A 146 -14.32 3.25 5.89
CA ARG A 146 -15.20 4.40 6.13
C ARG A 146 -14.68 5.33 7.21
N ARG A 147 -14.19 4.79 8.34
CA ARG A 147 -13.57 5.57 9.42
C ARG A 147 -12.33 6.31 8.94
N LEU A 148 -11.48 5.66 8.14
CA LEU A 148 -10.27 6.26 7.57
C LEU A 148 -10.54 7.29 6.47
N SER A 149 -11.77 7.40 5.97
CA SER A 149 -12.10 8.26 4.82
C SER A 149 -11.88 9.76 5.06
N ALA A 150 -11.82 10.21 6.32
CA ALA A 150 -11.54 11.59 6.70
C ALA A 150 -10.08 11.99 6.42
N LEU A 151 -9.14 11.03 6.41
CA LEU A 151 -7.73 11.29 6.10
C LEU A 151 -7.54 11.86 4.68
N ARG A 152 -8.49 11.57 3.78
CA ARG A 152 -8.51 12.10 2.41
C ARG A 152 -8.65 13.62 2.38
N ASP A 153 -9.34 14.20 3.36
CA ASP A 153 -9.48 15.65 3.52
C ASP A 153 -8.20 16.29 4.10
N GLU A 154 -7.32 15.49 4.69
CA GLU A 154 -6.01 15.88 5.21
C GLU A 154 -4.87 15.77 4.17
N GLY A 155 -5.20 15.40 2.92
CA GLY A 155 -4.26 15.23 1.82
C GLY A 155 -3.64 13.83 1.73
N VAL A 156 -4.22 12.84 2.41
CA VAL A 156 -3.76 11.44 2.37
C VAL A 156 -4.44 10.69 1.22
N LEU A 157 -3.65 10.08 0.34
CA LEU A 157 -4.15 9.15 -0.67
C LEU A 157 -4.40 7.80 -0.01
N MET A 158 -5.65 7.35 0.01
CA MET A 158 -6.00 5.99 0.44
C MET A 158 -5.82 5.04 -0.75
N MET A 159 -4.99 4.01 -0.60
CA MET A 159 -4.67 3.08 -1.67
C MET A 159 -4.75 1.64 -1.19
N GLY A 160 -5.50 0.81 -1.90
CA GLY A 160 -5.52 -0.64 -1.73
C GLY A 160 -4.83 -1.31 -2.90
N SER A 161 -4.01 -2.32 -2.64
CA SER A 161 -3.38 -3.15 -3.66
C SER A 161 -3.57 -4.64 -3.37
N GLY A 162 -4.03 -5.37 -4.38
CA GLY A 162 -4.32 -6.80 -4.34
C GLY A 162 -4.82 -7.23 -5.72
N ASP A 163 -5.66 -8.25 -5.80
CA ASP A 163 -6.31 -8.66 -7.05
C ASP A 163 -7.76 -9.11 -6.77
N ILE A 164 -8.69 -8.79 -7.66
CA ILE A 164 -10.10 -9.22 -7.53
C ILE A 164 -10.21 -10.75 -7.71
N VAL A 165 -9.37 -11.31 -8.58
CA VAL A 165 -9.22 -12.75 -8.81
C VAL A 165 -7.76 -13.10 -8.61
N HIS A 166 -7.48 -13.95 -7.62
CA HIS A 166 -6.11 -14.36 -7.29
C HIS A 166 -5.95 -15.87 -7.39
N ASN A 167 -5.97 -16.38 -8.62
CA ASN A 167 -5.67 -17.78 -8.94
C ASN A 167 -4.57 -17.86 -9.99
N LEU A 168 -3.33 -17.65 -9.55
CA LEU A 168 -2.15 -17.63 -10.44
C LEU A 168 -1.96 -18.94 -11.22
N ARG A 169 -2.50 -20.08 -10.75
CA ARG A 169 -2.42 -21.36 -11.46
C ARG A 169 -3.36 -21.44 -12.66
N ALA A 170 -4.40 -20.63 -12.69
CA ALA A 170 -5.40 -20.57 -13.76
C ALA A 170 -5.25 -19.31 -14.62
N ALA A 171 -4.25 -18.48 -14.33
CA ALA A 171 -3.97 -17.28 -15.11
C ALA A 171 -3.33 -17.67 -16.46
N ASP A 172 -3.83 -17.08 -17.53
CA ASP A 172 -3.28 -17.16 -18.88
C ASP A 172 -2.60 -15.80 -19.14
N PHE A 173 -1.28 -15.80 -19.22
CA PHE A 173 -0.44 -14.60 -19.34
C PHE A 173 0.17 -14.50 -20.74
#